data_AF-A0AAU7ABH7-F1
#
_entry.id   AF-A0AAU7ABH7-F1
#
_cell.length_a   1.000
_cell.length_b   1.000
_cell.length_c   1.000
_cell.angle_alpha   90.00
_cell.angle_beta   90.00
_cell.angle_gamma   90.00
#
_symmetry.space_group_name_H-M   'P 1'
#
loop_
_entity.id
_entity.type
_entity.pdbx_description
1 polymer ?
#
loop_
_entity_poly.entity_id
_entity_poly.type
_entity_poly.pdbx_seq_one_letter_code
_entity_poly.pdbx_strand_id
1 'polypeptide(L)'
;MYLGQIVEIARASDLLENPLHPYTQALLSEVPTLDQTLSEEHALEGELPSPLSPPSGCRFHPRCPIAMEECRSLAPRLESQGSGHRVSCLAIWKEI
;
A
#
# COMPACT_ATOMS: atom_id res chain seq x y z
N MET A 1 2.00 4.78 6.45
CA MET A 1 0.90 5.77 6.36
C MET A 1 0.96 6.43 4.99
N TYR A 2 -0.18 6.74 4.36
CA TYR A 2 -0.22 7.46 3.07
C TYR A 2 -1.31 8.53 3.11
N LEU A 3 -0.97 9.78 2.75
CA LEU A 3 -1.86 10.95 2.82
C LEU A 3 -2.69 11.01 4.11
N GLY A 4 -2.07 10.82 5.28
CA GLY A 4 -2.76 10.88 6.57
C GLY A 4 -3.67 9.70 6.91
N GLN A 5 -3.56 8.56 6.23
CA GLN A 5 -4.26 7.31 6.56
C GLN A 5 -3.28 6.18 6.88
N ILE A 6 -3.54 5.42 7.94
CA ILE A 6 -2.80 4.20 8.23
C ILE A 6 -3.19 3.16 7.18
N VAL A 7 -2.25 2.82 6.30
CA VAL A 7 -2.46 1.85 5.23
C VAL A 7 -2.05 0.44 5.62
N GLU A 8 -1.12 0.33 6.56
CA GLU A 8 -0.60 -0.94 7.06
C GLU A 8 0.07 -0.74 8.42
N ILE A 9 -0.07 -1.73 9.30
CA ILE A 9 0.58 -1.78 10.62
C ILE A 9 0.85 -3.25 10.98
N ALA A 10 2.09 -3.56 11.32
CA ALA A 10 2.51 -4.88 11.80
C ALA A 10 3.82 -4.75 12.59
N ARG A 11 4.39 -5.88 13.04
CA ARG A 11 5.76 -5.88 13.55
C ARG A 11 6.72 -5.52 12.42
N ALA A 12 7.88 -4.95 12.76
CA ALA A 12 8.87 -4.57 11.78
C ALA A 12 9.32 -5.75 10.90
N SER A 13 9.51 -6.94 11.49
CA SER A 13 9.84 -8.16 10.72
C SER A 13 8.78 -8.48 9.67
N ASP A 14 7.50 -8.43 10.06
CA ASP A 14 6.40 -8.79 9.17
C ASP A 14 6.25 -7.78 8.02
N LEU A 15 6.48 -6.50 8.28
CA LEU A 15 6.50 -5.47 7.22
C LEU A 15 7.65 -5.67 6.24
N LEU A 16 8.83 -6.09 6.72
CA LEU A 16 10.01 -6.29 5.86
C LEU A 16 9.93 -7.58 5.04
N GLU A 17 9.36 -8.64 5.62
CA GLU A 17 9.28 -9.97 5.00
C GLU A 17 8.01 -10.18 4.16
N ASN A 18 6.87 -9.64 4.61
CA ASN A 18 5.58 -9.85 3.97
C ASN A 18 4.70 -8.58 3.98
N PRO A 19 5.15 -7.49 3.34
CA PRO A 19 4.32 -6.29 3.18
C PRO A 19 3.08 -6.59 2.33
N LEU A 20 1.89 -6.26 2.84
CA LEU A 20 0.61 -6.58 2.20
C LEU A 20 0.06 -5.41 1.37
N HIS A 21 0.26 -4.17 1.82
CA HIS A 21 -0.26 -3.02 1.08
C HIS A 21 0.70 -2.67 -0.08
N PRO A 22 0.21 -2.47 -1.32
CA PRO A 22 1.08 -2.16 -2.47
C PRO A 22 1.97 -0.92 -2.27
N TYR A 23 1.49 0.08 -1.53
CA TYR A 23 2.33 1.22 -1.12
C TYR A 23 3.51 0.81 -0.23
N THR A 24 3.32 -0.10 0.73
CA THR A 24 4.41 -0.58 1.60
C THR A 24 5.41 -1.41 0.80
N GLN A 25 4.93 -2.26 -0.10
CA GLN A 25 5.78 -3.01 -1.05
C GLN A 25 6.66 -2.07 -1.86
N ALA A 26 6.05 -1.04 -2.45
CA ALA A 26 6.77 -0.04 -3.24
C ALA A 26 7.79 0.78 -2.43
N LEU A 27 7.46 1.15 -1.18
CA LEU A 27 8.42 1.81 -0.30
C LEU A 27 9.64 0.92 0.00
N LEU A 28 9.43 -0.38 0.17
CA LEU A 28 10.50 -1.31 0.51
C LEU A 28 11.36 -1.68 -0.71
N SER A 29 10.78 -1.71 -1.92
CA SER A 29 11.55 -1.91 -3.15
C SER A 29 12.48 -0.75 -3.49
N GLU A 30 12.19 0.46 -2.99
CA GLU A 30 13.06 1.63 -3.17
C GLU A 30 14.27 1.63 -2.22
N VAL A 31 14.34 0.70 -1.26
CA VAL A 31 15.48 0.59 -0.34
C VAL A 31 16.65 -0.10 -1.07
N PRO A 32 17.77 0.61 -1.33
CA PRO A 32 18.91 0.00 -2.00
C PRO A 32 19.54 -1.05 -1.08
N THR A 33 19.79 -2.24 -1.63
CA THR A 33 20.56 -3.30 -0.95
C THR A 33 21.88 -3.52 -1.66
N LEU A 34 22.87 -4.06 -0.95
CA LEU A 34 24.25 -4.21 -1.45
C LEU A 34 24.36 -5.12 -2.70
N ASP A 35 23.35 -5.95 -2.94
CA ASP A 35 23.40 -7.04 -3.94
C ASP A 35 22.22 -7.01 -4.94
N GLN A 36 21.35 -5.98 -4.90
CA GLN A 36 20.22 -5.86 -5.82
C GLN A 36 20.48 -4.82 -6.90
N THR A 37 20.33 -5.24 -8.16
CA THR A 37 19.92 -4.33 -9.24
C THR A 37 18.52 -3.84 -8.90
N LEU A 38 18.30 -2.52 -8.89
CA LEU A 38 16.99 -1.91 -8.60
C LEU A 38 15.91 -2.61 -9.45
N SER A 39 14.99 -3.34 -8.81
CA SER A 39 13.93 -4.03 -9.52
C SER A 39 12.78 -3.05 -9.75
N GLU A 40 12.47 -2.75 -11.03
CA GLU A 40 11.45 -1.76 -11.42
C GLU A 40 10.01 -2.22 -11.11
N GLU A 41 9.82 -3.48 -10.75
CA GLU A 41 8.53 -4.17 -10.57
C GLU A 41 7.55 -3.51 -9.57
N HIS A 42 8.04 -2.68 -8.66
CA HIS A 42 7.20 -1.98 -7.66
C HIS A 42 7.43 -0.46 -7.63
N ALA A 43 8.00 0.13 -8.70
CA ALA A 43 8.22 1.57 -8.75
C ALA A 43 6.89 2.35 -8.68
N LEU A 44 6.83 3.38 -7.83
CA LEU A 44 5.63 4.21 -7.72
C LEU A 44 5.51 5.17 -8.90
N GLU A 45 4.67 4.82 -9.86
CA GLU A 45 4.36 5.69 -11.00
C GLU A 45 3.39 6.84 -10.64
N GLY A 46 3.40 7.88 -11.47
CA GLY A 46 2.51 9.04 -11.34
C GLY A 46 2.88 10.04 -10.24
N GLU A 47 2.19 11.17 -10.23
CA GLU A 47 2.42 12.26 -9.28
C GLU A 47 1.77 12.00 -7.91
N LEU A 48 2.39 12.53 -6.85
CA LEU A 48 1.81 12.54 -5.51
C LEU A 48 0.58 13.45 -5.47
N PRO A 49 -0.61 12.93 -5.10
CA PRO A 49 -1.81 13.76 -4.97
C PRO A 49 -1.68 14.80 -3.85
N SER A 50 -2.36 15.94 -4.01
CA SER A 50 -2.42 16.97 -2.97
C SER A 50 -3.11 16.46 -1.70
N PRO A 51 -2.50 16.63 -0.51
CA PRO A 51 -3.16 16.32 0.76
C PRO A 51 -4.41 17.17 1.05
N LEU A 52 -4.53 18.35 0.42
CA LEU A 52 -5.69 19.25 0.57
C LEU A 52 -6.91 18.76 -0.21
N SER A 53 -6.69 17.98 -1.26
CA SER A 53 -7.73 17.41 -2.12
C SER A 53 -7.43 15.93 -2.39
N PRO A 54 -7.50 15.08 -1.36
CA PRO A 54 -7.13 13.68 -1.50
C PRO A 54 -8.10 12.96 -2.46
N PRO A 55 -7.62 11.91 -3.16
CA PRO A 55 -8.50 11.08 -3.99
C PRO A 55 -9.66 10.48 -3.17
N SER A 56 -10.81 10.31 -3.81
CA SER A 56 -11.94 9.57 -3.24
C SER A 56 -11.60 8.08 -3.08
N GLY A 57 -12.37 7.39 -2.23
CA GLY A 57 -12.15 5.97 -1.95
C GLY A 57 -10.77 5.70 -1.32
N CYS A 58 -10.03 4.74 -1.85
CA CYS A 58 -8.65 4.47 -1.47
C CYS A 58 -7.75 5.61 -1.93
N ARG A 59 -7.11 6.32 -0.99
CA ARG A 59 -6.23 7.47 -1.32
C ARG A 59 -5.04 7.10 -2.21
N PHE A 60 -4.65 5.82 -2.23
CA PHE A 60 -3.53 5.32 -3.02
C PHE A 60 -3.93 4.82 -4.41
N HIS A 61 -5.23 4.70 -4.73
CA HIS A 61 -5.68 4.15 -6.02
C HIS A 61 -5.07 4.81 -7.27
N PRO A 62 -4.73 6.12 -7.32
CA PRO A 62 -4.14 6.70 -8.53
C PRO A 62 -2.72 6.22 -8.86
N ARG A 63 -2.01 5.64 -7.86
CA ARG A 63 -0.63 5.16 -7.98
C ARG A 63 -0.51 3.66 -7.65
N CYS A 64 -1.63 2.99 -7.42
CA CYS A 64 -1.64 1.59 -7.03
C CYS A 64 -1.62 0.71 -8.29
N PRO A 65 -0.62 -0.17 -8.47
CA PRO A 65 -0.50 -0.99 -9.68
C PRO A 65 -1.62 -2.03 -9.82
N ILE A 66 -2.30 -2.35 -8.71
CA ILE A 66 -3.41 -3.31 -8.64
C ILE A 66 -4.75 -2.64 -8.33
N ALA A 67 -4.90 -1.35 -8.63
CA ALA A 67 -6.15 -0.63 -8.38
C ALA A 67 -7.32 -1.22 -9.18
N MET A 68 -8.44 -1.48 -8.48
CA MET A 68 -9.71 -1.89 -9.08
C MET A 68 -10.69 -0.71 -9.10
N GLU A 69 -11.78 -0.81 -9.86
CA GLU A 69 -12.78 0.26 -9.99
C GLU A 69 -13.37 0.68 -8.63
N GLU A 70 -13.62 -0.28 -7.74
CA GLU A 70 -14.15 -0.02 -6.41
C GLU A 70 -13.19 0.81 -5.54
N CYS A 71 -11.87 0.77 -5.81
CA CYS A 71 -10.89 1.59 -5.09
C CYS A 71 -11.12 3.10 -5.30
N ARG A 72 -11.80 3.51 -6.38
CA ARG A 72 -12.10 4.93 -6.67
C ARG A 72 -13.22 5.49 -5.78
N SER A 73 -14.11 4.64 -5.30
CA SER A 73 -15.34 5.04 -4.60
C SER A 73 -15.43 4.52 -3.16
N LEU A 74 -14.79 3.39 -2.86
CA LEU A 74 -14.81 2.75 -1.55
C LEU A 74 -13.47 2.96 -0.83
N ALA A 75 -13.53 3.57 0.35
CA ALA A 75 -12.38 3.68 1.23
C ALA A 75 -12.18 2.37 2.01
N PRO A 76 -11.02 1.70 1.89
CA PRO A 76 -10.73 0.54 2.71
C PRO A 76 -10.62 0.92 4.18
N ARG A 77 -11.07 0.02 5.05
CA ARG A 77 -10.89 0.02 6.50
C ARG A 77 -9.56 -0.65 6.84
N LEU A 78 -9.02 -0.35 8.02
CA LEU A 78 -7.84 -1.04 8.52
C LEU A 78 -8.24 -2.37 9.18
N GLU A 79 -8.18 -3.47 8.43
CA GLU A 79 -8.64 -4.79 8.86
C GLU A 79 -7.49 -5.70 9.30
N SER A 80 -7.76 -6.59 10.24
CA SER A 80 -6.78 -7.56 10.74
C SER A 80 -6.58 -8.72 9.76
N GLN A 81 -5.31 -9.09 9.55
CA GLN A 81 -4.87 -10.27 8.79
C GLN A 81 -4.36 -11.39 9.71
N GLY A 82 -4.51 -11.22 11.03
CA GLY A 82 -3.95 -12.12 12.05
C GLY A 82 -2.60 -11.61 12.56
N SER A 83 -2.13 -12.18 13.68
CA SER A 83 -0.80 -11.91 14.26
C SER A 83 -0.48 -10.44 14.55
N GLY A 84 -1.50 -9.58 14.68
CA GLY A 84 -1.31 -8.13 14.87
C GLY A 84 -1.00 -7.35 13.59
N HIS A 85 -0.99 -8.00 12.42
CA HIS A 85 -0.87 -7.36 11.11
C HIS A 85 -2.23 -6.84 10.68
N ARG A 86 -2.33 -5.56 10.38
CA ARG A 86 -3.54 -4.95 9.83
C ARG A 86 -3.22 -4.17 8.56
N VAL A 87 -4.12 -4.26 7.60
CA VAL A 87 -3.97 -3.66 6.27
C VAL A 87 -5.26 -3.00 5.83
N SER A 88 -5.11 -1.88 5.14
CA SER A 88 -6.21 -1.10 4.57
C SER A 88 -6.17 -1.21 3.05
N CYS A 89 -6.57 -2.36 2.50
CA CYS A 89 -6.56 -2.64 1.06
C CYS A 89 -7.78 -3.48 0.64
N LEU A 90 -8.50 -3.06 -0.39
CA LEU A 90 -9.67 -3.79 -0.89
C LEU A 90 -9.32 -5.13 -1.56
N ALA A 91 -8.14 -5.23 -2.19
CA ALA A 91 -7.70 -6.46 -2.84
C ALA A 91 -7.48 -7.58 -1.81
N ILE A 92 -6.89 -7.26 -0.66
CA ILE A 92 -6.63 -8.24 0.41
C ILE A 92 -7.93 -8.74 1.07
N TRP A 93 -8.97 -7.91 1.11
CA TRP A 93 -10.27 -8.33 1.66
C TRP A 93 -11.01 -9.33 0.80
N LYS A 94 -10.76 -9.34 -0.51
CA LYS A 94 -11.44 -10.23 -1.45
C LYS A 94 -10.87 -11.66 -1.44
N GLU A 95 -9.73 -11.87 -0.77
CA GLU A 95 -9.04 -13.17 -0.68
C GLU A 95 -9.33 -13.93 0.63
N ILE A 96 -10.26 -13.43 1.48
CA ILE A 96 -10.67 -14.03 2.75
C ILE A 96 -12.13 -14.50 2.70
#